data_AF-A0A392R9V1-F1
#
_entry.id   AF-A0A392R9V1-F1
#
_cell.length_a   1.000
_cell.length_b   1.000
_cell.length_c   1.000
_cell.angle_alpha   90.00
_cell.angle_beta   90.00
_cell.angle_gamma   90.00
#
_symmetry.space_group_name_H-M   'P 1'
#
loop_
_entity.id
_entity.type
_entity.pdbx_description
1 polymer ?
#
loop_
_entity_poly.entity_id
_entity_poly.type
_entity_poly.pdbx_seq_one_letter_code
_entity_poly.pdbx_strand_id
1 'polypeptide(L)'
;MCGEGYLAVRDLLDVITPVVNLWLGGRCPISLAEFAASASLTVLLKPDGGIRPIAVGTIWRRLVSKVAMKGVDKDATKYLTHFQFGVRVSGGAEAILHSANRVLGKRYEDGSLAMLTVDFSNAF
;
A
#
# COMPACT_ATOMS: atom_id res chain seq x y z
N MET A 1 -28.79 -26.26 2.90
CA MET A 1 -27.74 -26.19 1.85
C MET A 1 -26.60 -25.25 2.25
N CYS A 2 -25.99 -25.42 3.44
CA CYS A 2 -24.88 -24.59 3.94
C CYS A 2 -23.60 -25.40 4.22
N GLY A 3 -23.60 -26.71 3.93
CA GLY A 3 -22.52 -27.63 4.29
C GLY A 3 -21.41 -27.76 3.24
N GLU A 4 -21.77 -27.91 1.96
CA GLU A 4 -20.79 -28.24 0.91
C GLU A 4 -19.85 -27.07 0.58
N GLY A 5 -20.37 -25.84 0.50
CA GLY A 5 -19.55 -24.65 0.24
C GLY A 5 -18.57 -24.32 1.38
N TYR A 6 -18.91 -24.66 2.62
CA TYR A 6 -18.05 -24.43 3.78
C TYR A 6 -16.89 -25.43 3.86
N LEU A 7 -17.14 -26.69 3.48
CA LEU A 7 -16.10 -27.72 3.38
C LEU A 7 -15.09 -27.37 2.28
N ALA A 8 -15.56 -26.99 1.08
CA ALA A 8 -14.69 -26.61 -0.02
C ALA A 8 -13.80 -25.38 0.29
N VAL A 9 -14.30 -24.41 1.06
CA VAL A 9 -13.51 -23.23 1.49
C VAL A 9 -12.44 -23.61 2.51
N ARG A 10 -12.74 -24.53 3.43
CA ARG A 10 -11.75 -25.04 4.40
C ARG A 10 -10.63 -25.79 3.68
N ASP A 11 -10.99 -26.68 2.77
CA ASP A 11 -10.03 -27.44 1.97
C ASP A 11 -9.10 -26.51 1.17
N LEU A 12 -9.65 -25.43 0.61
CA LEU A 12 -8.87 -24.44 -0.11
C LEU A 12 -7.90 -23.67 0.81
N LEU A 13 -8.36 -23.19 1.96
CA LEU A 13 -7.50 -22.48 2.91
C LEU A 13 -6.35 -23.35 3.43
N ASP A 14 -6.63 -24.63 3.67
CA ASP A 14 -5.62 -25.59 4.14
C ASP A 14 -4.54 -25.83 3.07
N VAL A 15 -4.89 -25.80 1.78
CA VAL A 15 -3.92 -25.91 0.68
C VAL A 15 -3.13 -24.62 0.44
N ILE A 16 -3.77 -23.45 0.54
CA ILE A 16 -3.13 -22.16 0.25
C ILE A 16 -2.18 -21.73 1.37
N THR A 17 -2.54 -22.01 2.63
CA THR A 17 -1.80 -21.52 3.82
C THR A 17 -0.33 -21.96 3.83
N PRO A 18 0.03 -23.23 3.56
CA PRO A 18 1.42 -23.66 3.45
C PRO A 18 2.21 -22.89 2.39
N VAL A 19 1.60 -22.60 1.23
CA VAL A 19 2.25 -21.84 0.15
C VAL A 19 2.54 -20.41 0.60
N VAL A 20 1.56 -19.75 1.24
CA VAL A 20 1.73 -18.39 1.77
C VAL A 20 2.83 -18.36 2.83
N ASN A 21 2.82 -19.30 3.78
CA ASN A 21 3.83 -19.39 4.83
C ASN A 21 5.24 -19.66 4.27
N LEU A 22 5.35 -20.50 3.24
CA LEU A 22 6.61 -20.76 2.54
C LEU A 22 7.17 -19.47 1.93
N TRP A 23 6.34 -18.69 1.24
CA TRP A 23 6.76 -17.47 0.57
C TRP A 23 7.07 -16.34 1.56
N LEU A 24 6.26 -16.17 2.61
CA LEU A 24 6.54 -15.23 3.71
C LEU A 24 7.86 -15.56 4.42
N GLY A 25 8.18 -16.85 4.54
CA GLY A 25 9.45 -17.31 5.09
C GLY A 25 10.65 -17.14 4.17
N GLY A 26 10.49 -16.52 2.99
CA GLY A 26 11.56 -16.34 2.00
C GLY A 26 11.98 -17.63 1.29
N ARG A 27 11.16 -18.69 1.34
CA ARG A 27 11.48 -20.02 0.81
C ARG A 27 10.75 -20.35 -0.50
N CYS A 28 10.42 -19.32 -1.29
CA CYS A 28 9.87 -19.55 -2.64
C CYS A 28 10.89 -20.35 -3.47
N PRO A 29 10.50 -21.47 -4.12
CA PRO A 29 11.41 -22.21 -4.99
C PRO A 29 12.01 -21.32 -6.08
N ILE A 30 13.30 -21.47 -6.36
CA ILE A 30 14.02 -20.64 -7.34
C ILE A 30 13.36 -20.70 -8.73
N SER A 31 12.85 -21.87 -9.12
CA SER A 31 12.12 -22.07 -10.38
C SER A 31 10.83 -21.24 -10.49
N LEU A 32 10.26 -20.79 -9.37
CA LEU A 32 9.06 -19.96 -9.30
C LEU A 32 9.37 -18.51 -8.95
N ALA A 33 10.62 -18.16 -8.62
CA ALA A 33 10.98 -16.83 -8.14
C ALA A 33 10.67 -15.74 -9.16
N GLU A 34 10.99 -15.97 -10.43
CA GLU A 34 10.67 -15.05 -11.53
C GLU A 34 9.17 -14.84 -11.68
N PHE A 35 8.39 -15.93 -11.69
CA PHE A 35 6.93 -15.85 -11.73
C PHE A 35 6.36 -15.10 -10.51
N ALA A 36 6.83 -15.41 -9.31
CA ALA A 36 6.37 -14.78 -8.08
C ALA A 36 6.72 -13.28 -8.03
N ALA A 37 7.88 -12.89 -8.58
CA ALA A 37 8.33 -11.51 -8.67
C ALA A 37 7.81 -10.75 -9.90
N SER A 38 7.23 -11.44 -10.88
CA SER A 38 6.71 -10.84 -12.11
C SER A 38 5.52 -9.91 -11.87
N ALA A 39 5.27 -9.04 -12.84
CA ALA A 39 4.10 -8.19 -12.92
C ALA A 39 3.81 -7.83 -14.39
N SER A 40 2.53 -7.72 -14.74
CA SER A 40 2.13 -7.15 -16.03
C SER A 40 2.08 -5.62 -15.92
N LEU A 41 2.58 -4.90 -16.92
CA LEU A 41 2.53 -3.44 -16.96
C LEU A 41 1.26 -2.98 -17.67
N THR A 42 0.44 -2.21 -16.94
CA THR A 42 -0.70 -1.50 -17.51
C THR A 42 -0.39 -0.02 -17.56
N VAL A 43 -0.44 0.57 -18.76
CA VAL A 43 -0.19 2.00 -18.95
C VAL A 43 -1.48 2.76 -18.72
N LEU A 44 -1.49 3.64 -17.72
CA LEU A 44 -2.57 4.60 -17.49
C LEU A 44 -2.14 5.99 -17.92
N LEU A 45 -3.03 6.74 -18.56
CA LEU A 45 -2.81 8.13 -18.93
C LEU A 45 -3.26 9.03 -17.78
N LYS A 46 -2.41 9.99 -17.43
CA LYS A 46 -2.77 11.11 -16.56
C LYS A 46 -3.55 12.17 -17.36
N PRO A 47 -4.37 13.00 -16.70
CA PRO A 47 -5.06 14.10 -17.36
C PRO A 47 -4.13 15.13 -18.03
N ASP A 48 -2.89 15.26 -17.53
CA ASP A 48 -1.86 16.15 -18.08
C ASP A 48 -1.08 15.54 -19.26
N GLY A 49 -1.47 14.35 -19.74
CA GLY A 49 -0.77 13.62 -20.79
C GLY A 49 0.42 12.78 -20.31
N GLY A 50 0.77 12.85 -19.02
CA GLY A 50 1.82 12.00 -18.45
C GLY A 50 1.43 10.52 -18.40
N ILE A 51 2.43 9.64 -18.44
CA ILE A 51 2.23 8.19 -18.34
C ILE A 51 2.38 7.73 -16.88
N ARG A 52 1.47 6.87 -16.43
CA ARG A 52 1.56 6.14 -15.16
C ARG A 52 1.58 4.63 -15.43
N PRO A 53 2.76 4.00 -15.51
CA PRO A 53 2.84 2.56 -15.62
C PRO A 53 2.47 1.93 -14.27
N ILE A 54 1.53 0.99 -14.28
CA ILE A 54 1.13 0.22 -13.10
C ILE A 54 1.61 -1.21 -13.26
N ALA A 55 2.47 -1.65 -12.36
CA ALA A 55 2.89 -3.04 -12.26
C ALA A 55 1.85 -3.86 -11.49
N VAL A 56 1.10 -4.71 -12.20
CA VAL A 56 0.09 -5.61 -11.63
C VAL A 56 0.72 -6.98 -11.40
N GLY A 57 1.11 -7.24 -10.16
CA GLY A 57 1.62 -8.55 -9.74
C GLY A 57 0.56 -9.64 -9.74
N THR A 58 1.01 -10.90 -9.63
CA THR A 58 0.14 -12.07 -9.57
C THR A 58 -0.80 -12.04 -8.35
N ILE A 59 -1.89 -12.80 -8.42
CA ILE A 59 -2.82 -12.95 -7.27
C ILE A 59 -2.10 -13.50 -6.03
N TRP A 60 -1.14 -14.41 -6.22
CA TRP A 60 -0.31 -14.96 -5.15
C TRP A 60 0.53 -13.89 -4.46
N ARG A 61 1.21 -13.04 -5.24
CA ARG A 61 1.99 -11.92 -4.68
C ARG A 61 1.08 -10.98 -3.89
N ARG A 62 -0.10 -10.62 -4.44
CA ARG A 62 -1.07 -9.75 -3.75
C ARG A 62 -1.59 -10.38 -2.45
N LEU A 63 -1.89 -11.68 -2.46
CA LEU A 63 -2.36 -12.40 -1.28
C LEU A 63 -1.28 -12.42 -0.19
N VAL A 64 -0.07 -12.87 -0.52
CA VAL A 64 1.06 -12.94 0.41
C VAL A 64 1.37 -11.56 1.00
N SER A 65 1.43 -10.51 0.17
CA SER A 65 1.65 -9.14 0.65
C SER A 65 0.53 -8.68 1.61
N LYS A 66 -0.74 -8.99 1.34
CA LYS A 66 -1.85 -8.63 2.25
C LYS A 66 -1.73 -9.35 3.61
N VAL A 67 -1.36 -10.62 3.61
CA VAL A 67 -1.14 -11.39 4.85
C VAL A 67 0.05 -10.82 5.63
N ALA A 68 1.18 -10.52 4.95
CA ALA A 68 2.32 -9.85 5.56
C ALA A 68 1.92 -8.52 6.21
N MET A 69 1.22 -7.67 5.45
CA MET A 69 0.73 -6.37 5.94
C MET A 69 -0.23 -6.50 7.11
N LYS A 70 -0.98 -7.61 7.23
CA LYS A 70 -1.84 -7.86 8.38
C LYS A 70 -1.03 -8.16 9.66
N GLY A 71 0.12 -8.83 9.51
CA GLY A 71 1.03 -9.13 10.61
C GLY A 71 1.79 -7.91 11.12
N VAL A 72 2.27 -7.05 10.22
CA VAL A 72 3.10 -5.87 10.58
C VAL A 72 2.29 -4.59 10.79
N ASP A 73 0.98 -4.63 10.56
CA ASP A 73 0.12 -3.46 10.53
C ASP A 73 0.28 -2.55 11.75
N LYS A 74 0.08 -3.11 12.94
CA LYS A 74 0.03 -2.35 14.19
C LYS A 74 1.36 -1.63 14.46
N ASP A 75 2.46 -2.33 14.22
CA ASP A 75 3.81 -1.80 14.44
C ASP A 75 4.15 -0.73 13.41
N ALA A 76 3.83 -0.98 12.14
CA ALA A 76 4.01 -0.01 11.06
C ALA A 76 3.19 1.26 11.28
N THR A 77 1.91 1.13 11.65
CA THR A 77 1.06 2.27 11.99
C THR A 77 1.63 3.04 13.17
N LYS A 78 1.93 2.37 14.29
CA LYS A 78 2.49 3.03 15.49
C LYS A 78 3.77 3.82 15.18
N TYR A 79 4.63 3.26 14.34
CA TYR A 79 5.88 3.92 13.95
C TYR A 79 5.65 5.09 12.98
N LEU A 80 4.82 4.90 11.94
CA LEU A 80 4.70 5.84 10.83
C LEU A 80 3.71 6.98 11.09
N THR A 81 2.72 6.84 11.97
CA THR A 81 1.65 7.85 12.16
C THR A 81 2.13 9.23 12.58
N HIS A 82 3.36 9.35 13.10
CA HIS A 82 3.95 10.64 13.46
C HIS A 82 4.74 11.31 12.32
N PHE A 83 5.07 10.57 11.26
CA PHE A 83 5.93 11.02 10.16
C PHE A 83 5.22 11.11 8.81
N GLN A 84 4.12 10.37 8.63
CA GLN A 84 3.33 10.39 7.40
C GLN A 84 1.84 10.44 7.73
N PHE A 85 1.10 11.15 6.89
CA PHE A 85 -0.35 11.38 7.04
C PHE A 85 -1.12 10.88 5.80
N GLY A 86 -0.49 10.07 4.96
CA GLY A 86 -1.08 9.57 3.72
C GLY A 86 -1.66 8.17 3.90
N VAL A 87 -0.82 7.16 3.70
CA VAL A 87 -1.25 5.77 3.67
C VAL A 87 -1.67 5.32 5.06
N ARG A 88 -2.92 4.84 5.18
CA ARG A 88 -3.46 4.21 6.40
C ARG A 88 -3.50 5.14 7.62
N VAL A 89 -3.61 6.45 7.41
CA VAL A 89 -3.89 7.42 8.48
C VAL A 89 -5.28 8.00 8.28
N SER A 90 -6.21 7.60 9.14
CA SER A 90 -7.58 8.11 9.08
C SER A 90 -7.59 9.62 9.29
N GLY A 91 -8.17 10.36 8.35
CA GLY A 91 -8.23 11.83 8.41
C GLY A 91 -6.89 12.54 8.19
N GLY A 92 -5.87 11.84 7.68
CA GLY A 92 -4.53 12.39 7.57
C GLY A 92 -4.43 13.58 6.60
N ALA A 93 -5.10 13.52 5.45
CA ALA A 93 -5.14 14.62 4.49
C ALA A 93 -5.84 15.87 5.07
N GLU A 94 -6.94 15.66 5.78
CA GLU A 94 -7.70 16.70 6.47
C GLU A 94 -6.86 17.35 7.59
N ALA A 95 -6.11 16.54 8.34
CA ALA A 95 -5.20 17.02 9.37
C ALA A 95 -4.10 17.93 8.78
N ILE A 96 -3.52 17.58 7.63
CA ILE A 96 -2.57 18.45 6.92
C ILE A 96 -3.24 19.78 6.55
N LEU A 97 -4.39 19.72 5.88
CA LEU A 97 -5.10 20.90 5.38
C LEU A 97 -5.49 21.86 6.50
N HIS A 98 -6.10 21.35 7.58
CA HIS A 98 -6.50 22.17 8.72
C HIS A 98 -5.29 22.78 9.44
N SER A 99 -4.19 22.04 9.55
CA SER A 99 -2.95 22.54 10.17
C SER A 99 -2.32 23.66 9.34
N ALA A 100 -2.22 23.47 8.02
CA ALA A 100 -1.70 24.49 7.10
C ALA A 100 -2.57 25.76 7.14
N ASN A 101 -3.89 25.61 7.01
CA ASN A 101 -4.84 26.73 7.06
C ASN A 101 -4.77 27.48 8.41
N ARG A 102 -4.60 26.77 9.52
CA ARG A 102 -4.45 27.40 10.84
C ARG A 102 -3.16 28.22 10.94
N VAL A 103 -2.06 27.76 10.37
CA VAL A 103 -0.79 28.51 10.36
C VAL A 103 -0.93 29.75 9.48
N LEU A 104 -1.44 29.59 8.26
CA LEU A 104 -1.66 30.70 7.33
C LEU A 104 -2.60 31.75 7.92
N GLY A 105 -3.73 31.34 8.50
CA GLY A 105 -4.70 32.25 9.11
C GLY A 105 -4.16 33.01 10.33
N LYS A 106 -3.14 32.51 11.04
CA LYS A 106 -2.50 33.21 12.17
C LYS A 106 -1.38 34.17 11.75
N ARG A 107 -0.88 34.03 10.52
CA ARG A 107 0.35 34.68 10.05
C ARG A 107 0.12 35.39 8.71
N TYR A 108 -1.13 35.64 8.32
CA TYR A 108 -1.46 36.15 6.99
C TYR A 108 -0.88 37.55 6.71
N GLU A 109 -0.60 38.34 7.76
CA GLU A 109 0.03 39.67 7.66
C GLU A 109 1.57 39.61 7.66
N ASP A 110 2.16 38.44 7.93
CA ASP A 110 3.60 38.24 7.95
C ASP A 110 4.12 38.07 6.51
N GLY A 111 4.55 39.17 5.90
CA GLY A 111 5.12 39.20 4.55
C GLY A 111 6.41 38.38 4.38
N SER A 112 6.99 37.84 5.46
CA SER A 112 8.14 36.94 5.40
C SER A 112 7.76 35.44 5.37
N LEU A 113 6.48 35.11 5.57
CA LEU A 113 6.01 33.74 5.56
C LEU A 113 6.00 33.17 4.13
N ALA A 114 6.68 32.05 3.95
CA ALA A 114 6.61 31.25 2.72
C ALA A 114 6.28 29.79 3.05
N MET A 115 5.53 29.13 2.17
CA MET A 115 5.25 27.69 2.24
C MET A 115 5.91 26.99 1.06
N LEU A 116 6.84 26.08 1.36
CA LEU A 116 7.48 25.24 0.35
C LEU A 116 6.69 23.94 0.17
N THR A 117 6.31 23.64 -1.06
CA THR A 117 5.77 22.33 -1.44
C THR A 117 6.85 21.54 -2.17
N VAL A 118 6.98 20.26 -1.83
CA VAL A 118 7.97 19.35 -2.40
C VAL A 118 7.25 18.11 -2.91
N ASP A 119 7.65 17.63 -4.08
CA ASP A 119 7.14 16.39 -4.68
C ASP A 119 8.30 15.59 -5.28
N PHE A 120 8.09 14.27 -5.41
CA PHE A 120 9.07 13.35 -5.97
C PHE A 120 8.71 12.98 -7.41
N SER A 121 9.70 13.02 -8.31
CA SER A 121 9.54 12.48 -9.67
C SER A 121 9.68 10.96 -9.64
N ASN A 122 8.72 10.25 -10.23
CA ASN A 122 8.71 8.78 -10.32
C ASN A 122 8.92 8.07 -8.97
N ALA A 123 8.14 8.46 -7.95
CA ALA A 123 8.26 7.94 -6.58
C ALA A 123 7.90 6.44 -6.41
N PHE A 124 7.52 5.75 -7.49
CA PHE A 124 7.10 4.36 -7.51
C PHE A 124 7.69 3.63 -8.71
#